data_AF-F5XRX3-F1
#
_entry.id   AF-F5XRX3-F1
#
_cell.length_a   1.000
_cell.length_b   1.000
_cell.length_c   1.000
_cell.angle_alpha   90.00
_cell.angle_beta   90.00
_cell.angle_gamma   90.00
#
_symmetry.space_group_name_H-M   'P 1'
#
loop_
_entity.id
_entity.type
_entity.pdbx_description
1 polymer ?
#
loop_
_entity_poly.entity_id
_entity_poly.type
_entity_poly.pdbx_seq_one_letter_code
_entity_poly.pdbx_strand_id
1 'polypeptide(L)' 'MDTVHVDCDDCVARGPACADCVVTVLLGSPRHGVDLDADEQQALAELARAGLVPPLRLLPRARRVRSVQSPLDWSESG' A
#
# COMPACT_ATOMS: atom_id res chain seq x y z
N MET A 1 -28.24 -10.68 7.79
CA MET A 1 -27.52 -9.50 7.29
C MET A 1 -26.20 -9.98 6.78
N ASP A 2 -25.93 -9.84 5.50
CA ASP A 2 -24.61 -10.13 4.94
C ASP A 2 -23.68 -8.96 5.22
N THR A 3 -22.51 -9.26 5.77
CA THR A 3 -21.49 -8.27 6.15
C THR A 3 -20.33 -8.38 5.18
N VAL A 4 -19.89 -7.25 4.61
CA VAL A 4 -18.70 -7.19 3.78
C VAL A 4 -17.49 -6.91 4.67
N HIS A 5 -16.52 -7.81 4.66
CA HIS A 5 -15.24 -7.63 5.34
C HIS A 5 -14.19 -7.13 4.33
N VAL A 6 -13.53 -6.03 4.64
CA VAL A 6 -12.45 -5.47 3.82
C VAL A 6 -11.14 -5.79 4.50
N ASP A 7 -10.39 -6.73 3.93
CA ASP A 7 -9.04 -7.06 4.36
C ASP A 7 -8.03 -6.31 3.49
N CYS A 8 -7.38 -5.31 4.10
CA CYS A 8 -6.35 -4.54 3.43
C CYS A 8 -5.05 -5.34 3.25
N ASP A 9 -4.79 -6.36 4.06
CA ASP A 9 -3.51 -7.08 4.07
C ASP A 9 -3.39 -8.07 2.90
N ASP A 10 -4.48 -8.71 2.51
CA ASP A 10 -4.56 -9.57 1.32
C ASP A 10 -5.06 -8.83 0.05
N CYS A 11 -5.30 -7.52 0.14
CA CYS A 11 -5.78 -6.72 -0.98
C CYS A 11 -4.72 -6.65 -2.09
N VAL A 12 -4.96 -7.32 -3.23
CA VAL A 12 -4.03 -7.32 -4.39
C VAL A 12 -3.81 -5.94 -5.01
N ALA A 13 -4.72 -5.00 -4.78
CA ALA A 13 -4.63 -3.62 -5.24
C ALA A 13 -3.97 -2.68 -4.20
N ARG A 14 -3.57 -3.21 -3.03
CA ARG A 14 -2.96 -2.43 -1.94
C ARG A 14 -1.72 -1.70 -2.44
N GLY A 15 -1.66 -0.40 -2.15
CA GLY A 15 -0.62 0.50 -2.63
C GLY A 15 -1.11 1.32 -3.82
N PRO A 16 -1.13 0.78 -5.07
CA PRO A 16 -1.53 1.53 -6.26
C PRO A 16 -2.93 2.12 -6.19
N ALA A 17 -3.90 1.40 -5.60
CA ALA A 17 -5.31 1.81 -5.51
C ALA A 17 -5.71 2.31 -4.10
N CYS A 18 -4.77 2.46 -3.17
CA CYS A 18 -5.11 2.93 -1.83
C CYS A 18 -5.53 4.40 -1.81
N ALA A 19 -5.08 5.21 -2.79
CA ALA A 19 -5.40 6.63 -2.84
C ALA A 19 -6.87 6.90 -3.23
N ASP A 20 -7.50 5.98 -3.97
CA ASP A 20 -8.89 6.02 -4.44
C ASP A 20 -9.76 4.91 -3.82
N CYS A 21 -9.24 4.16 -2.84
CA CYS A 21 -9.99 3.15 -2.10
C CYS A 21 -11.10 3.79 -1.26
N VAL A 22 -12.29 3.17 -1.24
CA VAL A 22 -13.42 3.60 -0.41
C VAL A 22 -13.07 3.72 1.08
N VAL A 23 -12.19 2.86 1.60
CA VAL A 23 -11.71 2.92 2.98
C VAL A 23 -10.98 4.24 3.24
N THR A 24 -10.08 4.62 2.34
CA THR A 24 -9.34 5.89 2.42
C THR A 24 -10.26 7.10 2.25
N VAL A 25 -11.28 7.02 1.41
CA VAL A 25 -12.27 8.10 1.25
C VAL A 25 -13.07 8.32 2.54
N LEU A 26 -13.48 7.23 3.19
CA LEU A 26 -14.31 7.30 4.40
C LEU A 26 -13.51 7.63 5.67
N LEU A 27 -12.32 7.05 5.82
CA LEU A 27 -11.51 7.16 7.05
C LEU A 27 -10.35 8.16 6.94
N GLY A 28 -10.02 8.58 5.71
CA GLY A 28 -8.84 9.40 5.43
C GLY A 28 -7.56 8.56 5.31
N SER A 29 -6.59 9.10 4.57
CA SER A 29 -5.20 8.64 4.59
C SER A 29 -4.29 9.83 4.88
N PRO A 30 -3.18 9.65 5.61
CA PRO A 30 -2.17 10.70 5.75
C PRO A 30 -1.61 11.04 4.36
N ARG A 31 -2.00 12.21 3.80
CA ARG A 31 -1.65 12.60 2.43
C ARG A 31 -0.14 12.68 2.16
N HIS A 32 0.66 12.88 3.21
CA HIS A 32 2.10 13.09 3.13
C HIS A 32 2.92 11.99 3.80
N GLY A 33 2.29 10.87 4.19
CA GLY A 33 2.91 9.89 5.06
C GLY A 33 2.99 10.39 6.51
N VAL A 34 3.66 9.62 7.35
CA VAL A 34 3.97 9.96 8.74
C VAL A 34 5.48 9.94 8.90
N ASP A 35 6.03 10.98 9.51
CA ASP A 35 7.43 10.99 9.93
C ASP A 35 7.50 10.29 11.29
N LEU A 36 8.39 9.32 11.42
CA LEU A 36 8.60 8.57 12.65
C LEU A 36 10.03 8.79 13.10
N ASP A 37 10.21 9.28 14.31
CA ASP A 37 11.53 9.35 14.92
C ASP A 37 12.02 7.96 15.37
N ALA A 38 13.21 7.89 15.98
CA ALA A 38 13.80 6.63 16.40
C ALA A 38 13.01 5.95 17.52
N ASP A 39 12.43 6.72 18.45
CA ASP A 39 11.69 6.19 19.59
C ASP A 39 10.32 5.68 19.14
N GLU A 40 9.66 6.39 18.23
CA GLU A 40 8.40 5.97 17.62
C GLU A 40 8.58 4.70 16.77
N GLN A 41 9.67 4.61 16.00
CA GLN A 41 10.02 3.38 15.26
C GLN A 41 10.25 2.21 16.21
N GLN A 42 10.94 2.43 17.34
CA GLN A 42 11.17 1.39 18.33
C GLN A 42 9.85 0.95 18.98
N ALA A 43 8.98 1.89 19.35
CA ALA A 43 7.68 1.58 19.94
C ALA A 43 6.84 0.70 19.00
N LEU A 44 6.76 1.07 17.72
CA LEU A 44 6.07 0.28 16.69
C LEU A 44 6.71 -1.10 16.48
N ALA A 45 8.04 -1.22 16.59
CA ALA A 45 8.74 -2.50 16.52
C ALA A 45 8.36 -3.43 17.70
N GLU A 46 8.21 -2.89 18.92
CA GLU A 46 7.76 -3.68 20.07
C GLU A 46 6.32 -4.15 19.93
N LEU A 47 5.42 -3.28 19.44
CA LEU A 47 4.05 -3.68 19.13
C LEU A 47 4.00 -4.81 18.10
N ALA A 48 4.88 -4.75 17.09
CA ALA A 48 4.99 -5.80 16.10
C ALA A 48 5.53 -7.11 16.68
N ARG A 49 6.54 -7.05 17.55
CA ARG A 49 7.06 -8.23 18.28
C ARG A 49 5.99 -8.88 19.14
N ALA A 50 5.11 -8.09 19.74
CA ALA A 50 3.96 -8.56 20.50
C ALA A 50 2.79 -9.06 19.62
N GLY A 51 2.86 -8.90 18.30
CA GLY A 51 1.81 -9.32 17.36
C GLY A 51 0.59 -8.39 17.30
N LEU A 52 0.69 -7.17 17.82
CA LEU A 52 -0.40 -6.20 17.85
C LEU A 52 -0.53 -5.39 16.55
N VAL A 53 0.57 -5.27 15.81
CA VAL A 53 0.61 -4.60 14.51
C VAL A 53 1.50 -5.38 13.54
N PRO A 54 1.35 -5.20 12.22
CA PRO A 54 2.27 -5.76 11.25
C PRO A 54 3.70 -5.22 11.43
N PRO A 55 4.75 -6.01 11.14
CA PRO A 55 6.14 -5.53 11.21
C PRO A 55 6.39 -4.30 10.33
N LEU A 56 7.16 -3.34 10.86
CA LEU A 56 7.64 -2.19 10.09
C LEU A 56 8.49 -2.64 8.91
N ARG A 57 8.01 -2.39 7.69
CA ARG A 57 8.73 -2.65 6.44
C ARG A 57 9.22 -1.32 5.88
N LEU A 58 10.30 -0.81 6.45
CA LEU A 58 10.94 0.45 6.05
C LEU A 58 11.76 0.27 4.75
N LEU A 59 11.11 -0.25 3.72
CA LEU A 59 11.71 -0.45 2.41
C LEU A 59 11.62 0.85 1.61
N PRO A 60 12.72 1.32 1.00
CA PRO A 60 12.66 2.43 0.07
C PRO A 60 11.65 2.12 -1.02
N ARG A 61 10.79 3.10 -1.35
CA ARG A 61 9.94 2.96 -2.53
C ARG A 61 10.85 2.84 -3.75
N ALA A 62 10.74 1.72 -4.47
CA ALA A 62 11.38 1.59 -5.76
C ALA A 62 10.94 2.76 -6.65
N ARG A 63 11.90 3.54 -7.17
CA ARG A 63 11.61 4.60 -8.12
C ARG A 63 10.93 3.94 -9.31
N ARG A 64 9.66 4.29 -9.58
CA ARG A 64 8.99 3.86 -10.81
C ARG A 64 9.77 4.41 -12.00
N VAL A 65 10.54 3.56 -12.66
CA VAL A 65 10.99 3.83 -14.03
C VAL A 65 9.71 3.78 -14.87
N ARG A 66 9.37 4.88 -15.55
CA ARG A 66 8.28 4.89 -16.53
C ARG A 66 8.61 3.80 -17.54
N SER A 67 7.86 2.71 -17.54
CA SER A 67 7.87 1.78 -18.66
C SER A 67 7.34 2.55 -19.87
N VAL A 68 8.23 2.94 -20.78
CA VAL A 68 7.83 3.22 -22.16
C VAL A 68 7.37 1.87 -22.69
N GLN A 69 6.07 1.63 -22.68
CA GLN A 69 5.52 0.55 -23.50
C GLN A 69 5.88 0.90 -24.94
N SER A 70 6.77 0.10 -25.55
CA SER A 70 6.90 0.09 -27.01
C SER A 70 5.53 -0.35 -27.55
N PRO A 71 4.92 0.36 -28.51
CA PRO A 71 3.66 -0.08 -29.10
C PRO A 71 3.84 -1.50 -29.63
N LEU A 72 3.12 -2.46 -29.04
CA LEU A 72 2.93 -3.76 -29.67
C LEU A 72 1.98 -3.51 -30.85
N ASP A 73 2.54 -3.58 -32.05
CA ASP A 73 1.80 -3.52 -33.30
C ASP A 73 0.98 -4.82 -33.44
N TRP A 74 -0.35 -4.71 -33.31
CA TRP A 74 -1.29 -5.81 -33.49
C TRP A 74 -1.75 -5.94 -34.96
N SER A 75 -0.84 -5.77 -35.92
CA SER A 75 -1.18 -5.86 -37.36
C SER A 75 -0.97 -7.23 -38.03
N GLU A 76 -0.85 -8.32 -37.25
CA GLU A 76 -0.87 -9.69 -37.81
C GLU A 76 -2.03 -10.51 -37.24
N SER A 77 -3.24 -10.04 -37.50
CA SER A 77 -4.46 -10.86 -37.45
C SER A 77 -5.31 -10.49 -38.67
N GLY A 78 -5.08 -11.22 -39.76
CA GLY A 78 -5.79 -11.12 -41.03
C GLY A 78 -5.18 -12.04 -42.07
#